data_AF-A0A836W8K5-F1
#
_entry.id   AF-A0A836W8K5-F1
#
_cell.length_a   1.000
_cell.length_b   1.000
_cell.length_c   1.000
_cell.angle_alpha   90.00
_cell.angle_beta   90.00
_cell.angle_gamma   90.00
#
_symmetry.space_group_name_H-M   'P 1'
#
loop_
_entity.id
_entity.type
_entity.pdbx_description
1 polymer ?
#
loop_
_entity_poly.entity_id
_entity_poly.type
_entity_poly.pdbx_seq_one_letter_code
_entity_poly.pdbx_strand_id
1 'polypeptide(L)' 'MSCASRVDEALRLLDEAMTLVERVEESIGEIAAAASSGQPASRGSLYAAYTYIVRLHDKLAQLRNAIYNLASSE' A
#
# COMPACT_ATOMS: atom_id res chain seq x y z
N MET A 1 -12.27 -1.62 23.28
CA MET A 1 -11.30 -0.79 22.54
C MET A 1 -11.77 0.65 22.67
N SER A 2 -10.93 1.57 23.18
CA SER A 2 -11.30 2.98 23.33
C SER A 2 -11.34 3.69 21.98
N CYS A 3 -12.03 4.84 21.87
CA CYS A 3 -12.03 5.65 20.65
C CYS A 3 -10.60 5.99 20.19
N ALA A 4 -9.73 6.42 21.13
CA ALA A 4 -8.32 6.67 20.87
C ALA A 4 -7.61 5.46 20.23
N SER A 5 -7.75 4.26 20.82
CA SER A 5 -7.10 3.06 20.27
C SER A 5 -7.59 2.64 18.88
N ARG A 6 -8.77 3.09 18.46
CA ARG A 6 -9.32 2.80 17.12
C ARG A 6 -8.85 3.82 16.08
N VAL A 7 -8.66 5.07 16.50
CA VAL A 7 -8.02 6.11 15.67
C VAL A 7 -6.55 5.75 15.45
N ASP A 8 -5.83 5.34 16.50
CA ASP A 8 -4.43 4.90 16.39
C ASP A 8 -4.27 3.75 15.40
N GLU A 9 -5.20 2.78 15.43
CA GLU A 9 -5.20 1.66 14.48
C GLU A 9 -5.45 2.11 13.02
N ALA A 10 -6.36 3.06 12.80
CA ALA A 10 -6.61 3.62 11.48
C ALA A 10 -5.39 4.39 10.95
N LEU A 11 -4.73 5.20 11.79
CA LEU A 11 -3.51 5.91 11.43
C LEU A 11 -2.36 4.94 11.10
N ARG A 12 -2.19 3.89 11.91
CA ARG A 12 -1.20 2.83 11.66
C ARG A 12 -1.44 2.14 10.31
N LEU A 13 -2.69 1.82 9.98
CA LEU A 13 -3.04 1.21 8.69
C LEU A 13 -2.79 2.15 7.51
N LEU A 14 -2.98 3.46 7.71
CA LEU A 14 -2.66 4.48 6.70
C LEU A 14 -1.15 4.58 6.47
N ASP A 15 -0.34 4.64 7.53
CA ASP A 15 1.12 4.69 7.42
C ASP A 15 1.66 3.45 6.69
N GLU A 16 1.14 2.26 7.02
CA GLU A 16 1.48 1.02 6.31
C GLU A 16 1.10 1.05 4.83
N ALA A 17 -0.05 1.61 4.49
CA ALA A 17 -0.46 1.80 3.10
C ALA A 17 0.46 2.79 2.37
N MET A 18 0.86 3.89 3.02
CA MET A 18 1.81 4.85 2.44
C MET A 18 3.16 4.22 2.16
N THR A 19 3.71 3.44 3.09
CA THR A 19 4.96 2.69 2.85
C THR A 19 4.82 1.75 1.64
N LEU A 20 3.66 1.11 1.45
CA LEU A 20 3.43 0.25 0.28
C LEU A 20 3.37 1.05 -1.02
N VAL A 21 2.79 2.27 -1.01
CA VAL A 21 2.82 3.17 -2.18
C VAL A 21 4.26 3.50 -2.57
N GLU A 22 5.11 3.89 -1.63
CA GLU A 22 6.52 4.19 -1.88
C GLU A 22 7.23 2.99 -2.55
N ARG A 23 6.98 1.77 -2.07
CA ARG A 23 7.54 0.53 -2.66
C ARG A 23 7.02 0.25 -4.07
N VAL A 24 5.75 0.56 -4.34
CA VAL A 24 5.17 0.44 -5.68
C VAL A 24 5.83 1.44 -6.61
N GLU A 25 6.00 2.70 -6.19
CA GLU A 25 6.65 3.76 -6.97
C GLU A 25 8.11 3.40 -7.29
N GLU A 26 8.87 2.92 -6.31
CA GLU A 26 10.24 2.42 -6.52
C GLU A 26 10.27 1.31 -7.59
N SER A 27 9.40 0.31 -7.46
CA SER A 27 9.35 -0.84 -8.38
C SER A 27 8.93 -0.44 -9.79
N ILE A 28 7.96 0.48 -9.91
CA ILE A 28 7.54 1.05 -11.20
C ILE A 28 8.66 1.88 -11.81
N GLY A 29 9.41 2.64 -11.00
CA GLY A 29 10.58 3.39 -11.44
C GLY A 29 11.65 2.50 -12.07
N GLU A 30 11.96 1.36 -11.46
CA GLU A 30 12.88 0.36 -12.04
C GLU A 30 12.38 -0.20 -13.38
N ILE A 31 11.07 -0.52 -13.46
CA ILE A 31 10.43 -1.01 -14.69
C ILE A 31 10.52 0.04 -15.80
N ALA A 32 10.24 1.30 -15.48
CA ALA A 32 10.30 2.41 -16.42
C ALA A 32 11.74 2.69 -16.89
N ALA A 33 12.72 2.60 -15.99
CA ALA A 33 14.13 2.74 -16.34
C ALA A 33 14.60 1.65 -17.31
N ALA A 34 14.21 0.39 -17.08
CA ALA A 34 14.50 -0.72 -17.99
C ALA A 34 13.84 -0.51 -19.37
N ALA A 35 12.57 -0.13 -19.40
CA ALA A 35 11.86 0.18 -20.65
C ALA A 35 12.56 1.30 -21.44
N SER A 36 13.00 2.35 -20.74
CA SER A 36 13.67 3.51 -21.33
C SER A 36 15.07 3.18 -21.88
N SER A 37 15.75 2.19 -21.30
CA SER A 37 17.04 1.69 -21.80
C SER A 37 16.91 0.62 -22.90
N GLY A 38 15.68 0.28 -23.31
CA GLY A 38 15.42 -0.79 -24.27
C GLY A 38 15.66 -2.20 -23.70
N GLN A 39 15.81 -2.32 -22.38
CA GLN A 39 15.98 -3.59 -21.70
C GLN A 39 14.64 -4.12 -21.17
N PRO A 40 14.44 -5.45 -21.14
CA PRO A 40 13.27 -6.00 -20.48
C PRO A 40 13.34 -5.74 -18.97
N ALA A 41 12.21 -5.33 -18.39
CA ALA A 41 12.10 -5.23 -16.93
C ALA A 41 12.35 -6.60 -16.29
N SER A 42 13.02 -6.59 -15.13
CA SER A 42 13.32 -7.83 -14.42
C SER A 42 12.02 -8.50 -13.95
N ARG A 43 11.96 -9.84 -14.03
CA ARG A 43 10.80 -10.60 -13.51
C ARG A 43 10.61 -10.35 -12.00
N GLY A 44 11.70 -10.08 -11.28
CA GLY A 44 11.68 -9.73 -9.87
C GLY A 44 10.97 -8.40 -9.62
N SER A 45 11.34 -7.33 -10.36
CA SER A 45 10.72 -6.00 -10.22
C SER A 45 9.24 -6.03 -10.60
N LEU A 46 8.86 -6.78 -11.65
CA LEU A 46 7.45 -6.99 -12.01
C LEU A 46 6.66 -7.70 -10.92
N TYR A 47 7.21 -8.77 -10.36
CA TYR A 47 6.58 -9.53 -9.28
C TYR A 47 6.49 -8.71 -7.97
N ALA A 48 7.53 -7.94 -7.67
CA ALA A 48 7.56 -7.04 -6.52
C ALA A 48 6.48 -5.95 -6.64
N ALA A 49 6.41 -5.27 -7.78
CA ALA A 49 5.37 -4.27 -8.06
C ALA A 49 3.96 -4.85 -7.87
N TYR A 50 3.69 -6.01 -8.48
CA TYR A 50 2.42 -6.71 -8.31
C TYR A 50 2.12 -7.03 -6.83
N THR A 51 3.10 -7.59 -6.12
CA THR A 51 2.96 -7.97 -4.71
C THR A 51 2.65 -6.75 -3.83
N TYR A 52 3.34 -5.64 -4.04
CA TYR A 52 3.11 -4.42 -3.28
C TYR A 52 1.74 -3.81 -3.58
N ILE A 53 1.28 -3.84 -4.85
CA ILE A 53 -0.06 -3.39 -5.24
C ILE A 53 -1.15 -4.23 -4.54
N VAL A 54 -1.02 -5.56 -4.54
CA VAL A 54 -1.98 -6.45 -3.86
C VAL A 54 -2.02 -6.17 -2.36
N ARG A 55 -0.85 -6.04 -1.72
CA ARG A 55 -0.77 -5.71 -0.29
C ARG A 55 -1.34 -4.33 0.02
N LEU A 56 -1.12 -3.35 -0.85
CA LEU A 56 -1.67 -2.00 -0.72
C LEU A 56 -3.19 -2.05 -0.76
N HIS A 57 -3.77 -2.78 -1.73
CA HIS A 57 -5.21 -2.97 -1.82
C HIS A 57 -5.79 -3.58 -0.53
N ASP A 58 -5.15 -4.63 -0.01
CA ASP A 58 -5.58 -5.28 1.24
C ASP A 58 -5.50 -4.33 2.44
N LYS A 59 -4.45 -3.49 2.50
CA LYS A 59 -4.29 -2.50 3.57
C LYS A 59 -5.31 -1.38 3.48
N LEU A 60 -5.60 -0.88 2.28
CA LEU A 60 -6.67 0.10 2.07
C LEU A 60 -8.04 -0.46 2.42
N ALA A 61 -8.30 -1.74 2.16
CA ALA A 61 -9.54 -2.41 2.59
C ALA A 61 -9.65 -2.50 4.12
N GLN A 62 -8.55 -2.83 4.81
CA GLN A 62 -8.49 -2.82 6.28
C GLN A 62 -8.72 -1.40 6.84
N LEU A 63 -8.05 -0.39 6.27
CA LEU A 63 -8.21 1.00 6.65
C LEU A 63 -9.66 1.48 6.48
N ARG A 64 -10.27 1.18 5.33
CA ARG A 64 -11.69 1.50 5.07
C ARG A 64 -12.59 0.90 6.15
N ASN A 65 -12.36 -0.35 6.53
CA ASN A 65 -13.15 -1.01 7.58
C ASN A 65 -12.90 -0.37 8.96
N ALA A 66 -11.67 0.01 9.28
CA ALA A 66 -11.34 0.71 10.52
C ALA A 66 -12.07 2.07 10.61
N ILE A 67 -12.10 2.83 9.50
CA ILE A 67 -12.83 4.10 9.38
C ILE A 67 -14.35 3.89 9.52
N TYR A 68 -14.92 2.88 8.85
CA TYR A 68 -16.36 2.58 9.00
C TYR A 68 -16.74 2.24 10.43
N ASN A 69 -15.90 1.44 11.10
CA ASN A 69 -16.10 1.13 12.49
C ASN A 69 -16.13 2.42 13.31
N LEU A 70 -15.13 3.30 13.15
CA LEU A 70 -15.07 4.60 13.86
C LEU A 70 -16.35 5.41 13.67
N ALA A 71 -16.80 5.57 12.43
CA ALA A 71 -18.01 6.33 12.10
C ALA A 71 -19.31 5.70 12.63
N SER A 72 -19.34 4.38 12.81
CA SER A 72 -20.53 3.64 13.31
C SER A 72 -20.58 3.55 14.84
N SER A 73 -19.69 4.25 15.54
CA SER A 73 -19.59 4.22 17.01
C SER A 73 -19.88 5.57 17.66
N GLU A 74 -20.32 6.54 16.85
CA GLU A 74 -21.11 7.68 17.27
C GLU A 74 -22.59 7.29 17.35
#